data_AF-A0A354XU93-F1
#
_entry.id   AF-A0A354XU93-F1
#
_cell.length_a   1.000
_cell.length_b   1.000
_cell.length_c   1.000
_cell.angle_alpha   90.00
_cell.angle_beta   90.00
_cell.angle_gamma   90.00
#
_symmetry.space_group_name_H-M   'P 1'
#
loop_
_entity.id
_entity.type
_entity.pdbx_description
1 polymer ?
#
loop_
_entity_poly.entity_id
_entity_poly.type
_entity_poly.pdbx_seq_one_letter_code
_entity_poly.pdbx_strand_id
1 'polypeptide(L)'
;YQGMTIGLISLAAYRIGFNDGGQQLGQTMAFAVLAFSQLLHVRNLHSNRRSSFRTSPMSNKALVLAILASAVLMLIVLFLPAIRDIFKIVEMDGVHWLYVVGLSFVPIVVVEAVKLLGINHTRDEY
;
A
#
# COMPACT_ATOMS: atom_id res chain seq x y z
N TYR A 1 -9.97 -11.46 3.34
CA TYR A 1 -10.50 -10.21 2.76
C TYR A 1 -9.40 -9.22 2.40
N GLN A 2 -8.39 -9.00 3.25
CA GLN A 2 -7.36 -7.96 3.04
C GLN A 2 -6.55 -8.12 1.74
N GLY A 3 -6.05 -9.31 1.43
CA GLY A 3 -5.33 -9.56 0.17
C GLY A 3 -6.19 -9.36 -1.09
N MET A 4 -7.49 -9.69 -1.01
CA MET A 4 -8.43 -9.46 -2.10
C MET A 4 -8.69 -7.95 -2.29
N THR A 5 -8.79 -7.18 -1.20
CA THR A 5 -8.85 -5.72 -1.27
C THR A 5 -7.62 -5.14 -1.95
N ILE A 6 -6.42 -5.57 -1.54
CA ILE A 6 -5.15 -5.11 -2.13
C ILE A 6 -5.08 -5.47 -3.62
N GLY A 7 -5.49 -6.69 -4.01
CA GLY A 7 -5.56 -7.09 -5.41
C GLY A 7 -6.52 -6.23 -6.24
N LEU A 8 -7.72 -5.96 -5.71
CA LEU A 8 -8.74 -5.15 -6.41
C LEU A 8 -8.32 -3.69 -6.59
N ILE A 9 -7.74 -3.06 -5.58
CA ILE A 9 -7.28 -1.66 -5.71
C ILE A 9 -6.13 -1.53 -6.70
N SER A 10 -5.27 -2.54 -6.78
CA SER A 10 -4.14 -2.53 -7.70
C SER A 10 -4.57 -2.80 -9.12
N LEU A 11 -5.61 -3.62 -9.31
CA LEU A 11 -6.27 -3.76 -10.60
C LEU A 11 -6.98 -2.46 -11.01
N ALA A 12 -7.59 -1.75 -10.06
CA ALA A 12 -8.17 -0.43 -10.32
C ALA A 12 -7.09 0.60 -10.72
N ALA A 13 -5.94 0.60 -10.03
CA ALA A 13 -4.79 1.44 -10.37
C ALA A 13 -4.26 1.12 -11.77
N TYR A 14 -4.15 -0.17 -12.12
CA TYR A 14 -3.80 -0.60 -13.47
C TYR A 14 -4.76 -0.03 -14.50
N ARG A 15 -6.07 -0.12 -14.25
CA ARG A 15 -7.10 0.32 -15.20
C ARG A 15 -7.04 1.83 -15.43
N ILE A 16 -6.79 2.61 -14.38
CA ILE A 16 -6.62 4.07 -14.46
C ILE A 16 -5.39 4.40 -15.31
N GLY A 17 -4.22 3.87 -14.96
CA GLY A 17 -2.98 4.14 -15.71
C GLY A 17 -3.04 3.63 -17.16
N PHE A 18 -3.75 2.52 -17.42
CA PHE A 18 -3.95 2.01 -18.76
C PHE A 18 -4.74 2.98 -19.64
N ASN A 19 -5.76 3.64 -19.10
CA ASN A 19 -6.55 4.61 -19.86
C ASN A 19 -5.75 5.89 -20.17
N ASP A 20 -4.88 6.31 -19.25
CA ASP A 20 -4.17 7.59 -19.38
C ASP A 20 -2.90 7.49 -20.24
N GLY A 21 -2.15 6.38 -20.12
CA GLY A 21 -0.82 6.25 -20.72
C GLY A 21 -0.49 4.84 -21.21
N GLY A 22 -1.50 3.99 -21.38
CA GLY A 22 -1.36 2.64 -21.92
C GLY A 22 -0.77 1.62 -20.94
N GLN A 23 -0.38 0.47 -21.48
CA GLN A 23 -0.04 -0.72 -20.69
C GLN A 23 1.09 -0.49 -19.67
N GLN A 24 2.15 0.22 -20.06
CA GLN A 24 3.32 0.41 -19.21
C GLN A 24 3.03 1.30 -18.00
N LEU A 25 2.22 2.37 -18.19
CA LEU A 25 1.78 3.23 -17.10
C LEU A 25 0.84 2.48 -16.15
N GLY A 26 -0.10 1.72 -16.70
CA GLY A 26 -0.97 0.85 -15.90
C GLY A 26 -0.17 -0.14 -15.03
N GLN A 27 0.82 -0.83 -15.61
CA GLN A 27 1.68 -1.77 -14.87
C GLN A 27 2.45 -1.06 -13.76
N THR A 28 2.99 0.13 -14.05
CA THR A 28 3.74 0.94 -13.09
C THR A 28 2.85 1.39 -11.91
N MET A 29 1.65 1.90 -12.20
CA MET A 29 0.71 2.31 -11.15
C MET A 29 0.25 1.11 -10.31
N ALA A 30 -0.03 -0.02 -10.93
CA ALA A 30 -0.42 -1.25 -10.23
C ALA A 30 0.70 -1.73 -9.27
N PHE A 31 1.94 -1.76 -9.76
CA PHE A 31 3.11 -2.12 -8.98
C PHE A 31 3.31 -1.19 -7.78
N ALA A 32 3.25 0.12 -8.01
CA ALA A 32 3.41 1.12 -6.96
C ALA A 32 2.29 1.00 -5.90
N VAL A 33 1.02 0.90 -6.32
CA VAL A 33 -0.11 0.73 -5.38
C VAL A 33 0.01 -0.56 -4.60
N LEU A 34 0.36 -1.68 -5.23
CA LEU A 34 0.59 -2.95 -4.52
C LEU A 34 1.64 -2.79 -3.43
N ALA A 35 2.81 -2.25 -3.78
CA ALA A 35 3.92 -2.14 -2.85
C ALA A 35 3.63 -1.18 -1.69
N PHE A 36 3.12 0.03 -1.97
CA PHE A 36 2.75 0.97 -0.91
C PHE A 36 1.63 0.44 -0.03
N SER A 37 0.63 -0.23 -0.62
CA SER A 37 -0.44 -0.89 0.13
C SER A 37 0.09 -1.95 1.09
N GLN A 38 1.08 -2.74 0.67
CA GLN A 38 1.70 -3.75 1.53
C GLN A 38 2.49 -3.13 2.68
N LEU A 39 3.27 -2.06 2.43
CA LEU A 39 3.98 -1.33 3.48
C LEU A 39 3.03 -0.79 4.55
N LEU A 40 1.93 -0.20 4.12
CA LEU A 40 0.87 0.32 4.97
C LEU A 40 0.10 -0.80 5.70
N HIS A 41 -0.09 -1.94 5.04
CA HIS A 41 -0.76 -3.11 5.58
C HIS A 41 0.04 -3.77 6.71
N VAL A 42 1.37 -3.92 6.56
CA VAL A 42 2.26 -4.49 7.58
C VAL A 42 2.15 -3.74 8.91
N ARG A 43 2.00 -2.41 8.86
CA ARG A 43 1.77 -1.58 10.06
C ARG A 43 0.48 -1.97 10.78
N ASN A 44 -0.61 -2.15 10.05
CA ASN A 44 -1.91 -2.50 10.63
C ASN A 44 -1.95 -3.96 11.12
N LEU A 45 -1.22 -4.87 10.45
CA LEU A 45 -1.10 -6.28 10.86
C LEU A 45 -0.44 -6.43 12.23
N HIS A 46 0.62 -5.66 12.50
CA HIS A 46 1.27 -5.65 13.81
C HIS A 46 0.36 -5.08 14.92
N SER A 47 -0.56 -4.17 14.56
CA SER A 47 -1.52 -3.59 15.49
C SER A 47 -2.69 -4.51 15.87
N ASN A 48 -2.68 -5.80 15.51
CA ASN A 48 -3.79 -6.71 15.82
C ASN A 48 -3.99 -7.06 17.31
N ARG A 49 -3.04 -6.74 18.20
CA ARG A 49 -3.22 -6.97 19.65
C ARG A 49 -3.95 -5.85 20.39
N ARG A 50 -3.91 -4.60 19.90
CA ARG A 50 -4.62 -3.43 20.45
C ARG A 50 -4.79 -2.39 19.34
N SER A 51 -5.98 -1.77 19.27
CA SER A 51 -6.33 -0.72 18.29
C SER A 51 -5.15 0.21 17.95
N SER A 52 -4.89 0.42 16.65
CA SER A 52 -3.79 1.27 16.13
C SER A 52 -3.91 2.73 16.57
N PHE A 53 -5.08 3.13 17.08
CA PHE A 53 -5.33 4.45 17.65
C PHE A 53 -4.95 4.57 19.14
N ARG A 54 -4.77 3.46 19.87
CA ARG A 54 -4.35 3.45 21.28
C ARG A 54 -2.91 3.02 21.50
N THR A 55 -2.30 2.35 20.53
CA THR A 55 -0.89 1.97 20.59
C THR A 55 -0.08 3.05 19.89
N SER A 56 0.87 3.68 20.58
CA SER A 56 1.73 4.71 20.01
C SER A 56 2.31 4.22 18.67
N PRO A 57 2.13 4.94 17.55
CA PRO A 57 2.63 4.53 16.23
C PRO A 57 4.15 4.36 16.20
N MET A 58 4.85 4.78 17.25
CA MET A 58 6.30 4.67 17.46
C MET A 58 6.71 3.56 18.44
N SER A 59 5.78 2.73 18.94
CA SER A 59 6.07 1.76 20.00
C SER A 59 7.10 0.70 19.57
N ASN A 60 7.16 0.37 18.27
CA ASN A 60 8.14 -0.54 17.71
C ASN A 60 9.01 0.20 16.67
N LYS A 61 10.07 0.85 17.16
CA LYS A 61 11.01 1.58 16.32
C LYS A 61 11.65 0.69 15.25
N ALA A 62 11.90 -0.59 15.53
CA ALA A 62 12.46 -1.52 14.55
C ALA A 62 11.50 -1.76 13.38
N LEU A 63 10.20 -1.91 13.65
CA LEU A 63 9.18 -2.08 12.60
C LEU A 63 9.02 -0.81 11.77
N VAL A 64 8.98 0.37 12.41
CA VAL A 64 8.90 1.64 11.68
C VAL A 64 10.14 1.82 10.80
N LEU A 65 11.33 1.50 11.30
CA LEU A 65 12.57 1.59 10.54
C LEU A 65 12.59 0.62 9.37
N ALA A 66 12.07 -0.61 9.52
CA ALA A 66 11.90 -1.56 8.43
C ALA A 66 10.94 -1.03 7.34
N ILE A 67 9.78 -0.47 7.73
CA ILE A 67 8.83 0.13 6.78
C ILE A 67 9.47 1.31 6.04
N LEU A 68 10.18 2.19 6.75
CA LEU A 68 10.87 3.32 6.13
C LEU A 68 11.97 2.86 5.18
N ALA A 69 12.78 1.87 5.57
CA ALA A 69 13.80 1.31 4.71
C ALA A 69 13.19 0.70 3.42
N SER A 70 12.09 -0.04 3.54
CA SER A 70 11.38 -0.59 2.38
C SER A 70 10.73 0.50 1.53
N ALA A 71 10.19 1.56 2.13
CA ALA A 71 9.65 2.71 1.40
C ALA A 71 10.75 3.44 0.61
N VAL A 72 11.92 3.66 1.21
CA VAL A 72 13.09 4.24 0.52
C VAL A 72 13.52 3.36 -0.64
N LEU A 73 13.63 2.05 -0.43
CA LEU A 73 13.97 1.11 -1.49
C LEU A 73 12.94 1.17 -2.63
N MET A 74 11.66 1.34 -2.29
CA MET A 74 10.61 1.49 -3.28
C MET A 74 10.75 2.78 -4.11
N LEU A 75 11.06 3.90 -3.46
CA LEU A 75 11.34 5.15 -4.15
C LEU A 75 12.57 5.01 -5.06
N ILE A 76 13.63 4.33 -4.61
CA ILE A 76 14.82 4.07 -5.42
C ILE A 76 14.43 3.33 -6.72
N VAL A 77 13.60 2.29 -6.63
CA VAL A 77 13.09 1.56 -7.81
C VAL A 77 12.26 2.47 -8.73
N LEU A 78 11.46 3.37 -8.17
CA LEU A 78 10.58 4.28 -8.92
C LEU A 78 11.28 5.55 -9.42
N PHE A 79 12.49 5.89 -8.96
CA PHE A 79 13.22 7.10 -9.38
C PHE A 79 14.50 6.84 -10.16
N LEU A 80 15.20 5.72 -9.92
CA LEU A 80 16.43 5.43 -10.64
C LEU A 80 16.16 4.82 -12.03
N PRO A 81 16.58 5.48 -13.13
CA PRO A 81 16.31 4.99 -14.48
C PRO A 81 16.90 3.60 -14.74
N ALA A 82 18.10 3.33 -14.22
CA ALA A 82 18.74 2.01 -14.35
C ALA A 82 17.91 0.88 -13.76
N ILE A 83 17.15 1.13 -12.68
CA ILE A 83 16.28 0.14 -12.06
C ILE A 83 14.93 0.09 -12.77
N ARG A 84 14.38 1.26 -13.14
CA ARG A 84 13.12 1.34 -13.90
C ARG A 84 13.17 0.51 -15.18
N ASP A 85 14.28 0.50 -15.92
CA ASP A 85 14.42 -0.28 -17.14
C ASP A 85 14.40 -1.80 -16.92
N ILE A 86 14.90 -2.26 -15.76
CA ILE A 86 14.86 -3.66 -15.34
C ILE A 86 13.42 -4.07 -15.02
N PHE A 87 12.69 -3.22 -14.30
CA PHE A 87 11.31 -3.48 -13.88
C PHE A 87 10.25 -3.02 -14.90
N LYS A 88 10.66 -2.45 -16.04
CA LYS A 88 9.79 -1.88 -17.08
C LYS A 88 8.82 -0.82 -16.55
N ILE A 89 9.33 0.03 -15.66
CA ILE A 89 8.61 1.11 -15.00
C ILE A 89 8.74 2.38 -15.84
N VAL A 90 7.64 3.11 -16.02
CA VAL A 90 7.63 4.42 -16.69
C VAL A 90 7.57 5.57 -15.69
N GLU A 91 7.99 6.75 -16.13
CA GLU A 91 7.82 7.96 -15.31
C GLU A 91 6.34 8.30 -15.15
N MET A 92 5.97 8.61 -13.91
CA MET A 92 4.63 9.04 -13.55
C MET A 92 4.60 10.54 -13.33
N ASP A 93 3.56 11.19 -13.83
CA ASP A 93 3.32 12.60 -13.52
C ASP A 93 2.80 12.79 -12.08
N GLY A 94 2.66 14.05 -11.65
CA GLY A 94 2.16 14.35 -10.31
C GLY A 94 0.73 13.85 -10.05
N VAL A 95 -0.10 13.72 -11.07
CA VAL A 95 -1.49 13.27 -10.97
C VAL A 95 -1.54 11.76 -10.74
N HIS A 96 -0.76 10.98 -11.49
CA HIS A 96 -0.62 9.54 -11.29
C HIS A 96 -0.06 9.22 -9.91
N TRP A 97 0.90 10.01 -9.42
CA TRP A 97 1.40 9.89 -8.05
C TRP A 97 0.29 10.11 -7.01
N LEU A 98 -0.56 11.12 -7.21
CA LEU A 98 -1.69 11.38 -6.32
C LEU A 98 -2.67 10.19 -6.29
N TYR A 99 -2.97 9.59 -7.44
CA TYR A 99 -3.78 8.38 -7.50
C TYR A 99 -3.14 7.20 -6.76
N VAL A 100 -1.84 6.96 -6.97
CA VAL A 100 -1.12 5.86 -6.30
C VAL A 100 -1.13 6.03 -4.79
N VAL A 101 -0.82 7.24 -4.31
CA VAL A 101 -0.85 7.55 -2.88
C VAL A 101 -2.26 7.35 -2.34
N GLY A 102 -3.28 7.94 -2.98
CA GLY A 102 -4.69 7.82 -2.56
C GLY A 102 -5.19 6.38 -2.50
N LEU A 103 -4.93 5.59 -3.55
CA LEU A 103 -5.31 4.18 -3.61
C LEU A 103 -4.56 3.32 -2.61
N SER A 104 -3.30 3.63 -2.31
CA SER A 104 -2.50 2.87 -1.33
C SER A 104 -3.04 2.96 0.10
N PHE A 105 -3.81 4.00 0.44
CA PHE A 105 -4.45 4.16 1.74
C PHE A 105 -5.77 3.38 1.88
N VAL A 106 -6.41 3.00 0.77
CA VAL A 106 -7.70 2.29 0.76
C VAL A 106 -7.69 1.02 1.62
N PRO A 107 -6.65 0.15 1.61
CA PRO A 107 -6.62 -1.03 2.46
C PRO A 107 -6.67 -0.70 3.94
N ILE A 108 -6.03 0.41 4.38
CA ILE A 108 -6.09 0.82 5.78
C ILE A 108 -7.54 1.19 6.11
N VAL A 109 -8.16 2.05 5.30
CA VAL A 109 -9.55 2.51 5.50
C VAL A 109 -10.51 1.34 5.54
N VAL A 110 -10.38 0.39 4.60
CA VAL A 110 -11.23 -0.81 4.55
C VAL A 110 -11.05 -1.67 5.80
N VAL A 111 -9.81 -1.91 6.26
CA VAL A 111 -9.59 -2.71 7.47
C VAL A 111 -10.13 -2.02 8.71
N GLU A 112 -9.96 -0.71 8.81
CA GLU A 112 -10.46 0.05 9.93
C GLU A 112 -12.00 0.10 9.95
N ALA A 113 -12.64 0.30 8.79
CA ALA A 113 -14.09 0.21 8.64
C ALA A 113 -14.62 -1.18 9.05
N VAL A 114 -13.97 -2.26 8.61
CA VAL A 114 -14.35 -3.64 9.01
C VAL A 114 -14.19 -3.88 10.51
N LYS A 115 -13.13 -3.33 11.13
CA LYS A 115 -12.94 -3.37 12.59
C LYS A 115 -14.03 -2.57 13.33
N LEU A 116 -14.40 -1.40 12.83
CA LEU A 116 -15.44 -0.53 13.42
C LEU A 116 -16.84 -1.13 13.30
N LEU A 117 -17.14 -1.81 12.20
CA LEU A 117 -18.42 -2.48 11.97
C LEU A 117 -18.60 -3.77 12.80
N GLY A 118 -17.64 -4.12 13.66
CA GLY A 118 -17.77 -5.28 14.56
C GLY A 118 -17.75 -6.64 13.86
N ILE A 119 -17.43 -6.70 12.56
CA ILE A 119 -17.33 -7.95 11.80
C ILE A 119 -16.11 -8.78 12.27
N ASN A 120 -15.11 -8.12 12.84
CA ASN A 120 -14.12 -8.80 13.67
C ASN A 120 -14.75 -9.14 15.04
N HIS A 121 -15.50 -10.25 15.08
CA HIS A 121 -15.48 -11.10 16.26
C HIS A 121 -14.06 -11.69 16.34
N THR A 122 -13.09 -10.90 16.80
CA THR A 122 -11.97 -11.49 17.52
C THR A 122 -12.64 -12.17 18.70
N ARG A 123 -12.86 -13.49 18.58
CA ARG A 123 -13.00 -14.34 19.74
C ARG A 123 -11.90 -13.89 20.68
N ASP A 124 -12.32 -13.36 21.82
CA ASP A 124 -11.51 -13.33 23.01
C ASP A 124 -11.06 -14.77 23.25
N GLU A 125 -9.91 -15.15 22.69
CA GLU A 125 -9.23 -16.35 23.13
C GLU A 125 -8.52 -15.96 24.42
N TYR A 126 -9.23 -16.31 25.49
CA TYR A 126 -8.91 -16.27 26.92
C TYR A 126 -7.42 -16.43 27.25
#